data_AF-A0A127T389-F1
#
_entry.id   AF-A0A127T389-F1
#
_cell.length_a   1.000
_cell.length_b   1.000
_cell.length_c   1.000
_cell.angle_alpha   90.00
_cell.angle_beta   90.00
_cell.angle_gamma   90.00
#
_symmetry.space_group_name_H-M   'P 1'
#
loop_
_entity.id
_entity.type
_entity.pdbx_description
1 polymer ?
#
loop_
_entity_poly.entity_id
_entity_poly.type
_entity_poly.pdbx_seq_one_letter_code
_entity_poly.pdbx_strand_id
1 'polypeptide(L)'
;MELGCGQGGEASWLIGDQVEINFLALQLEGDLPVILASVDVLYIGPLLEQMIVRAFPGLPRERLFIAATHTHAAPMTDPTKPTLGSPDDRYMSTLPERIERAADHLLEDSNYRSVTLKAARGYGEHSINRRRWKEGTSGEPGFMDRKPNPKGPTDETITVLEAVDEGRY
;
A
#
# COMPACT_ATOMS: atom_id res chain seq x y z
N MET A 1 7.84 18.53 -7.45
CA MET A 1 7.23 17.45 -6.64
C MET A 1 5.99 17.96 -5.93
N GLU A 2 4.81 17.77 -6.51
CA GLU A 2 3.53 17.95 -5.82
C GLU A 2 3.19 16.65 -5.08
N LEU A 3 2.92 16.73 -3.77
CA LEU A 3 2.42 15.58 -3.00
C LEU A 3 0.93 15.37 -3.29
N GLY A 4 0.52 14.13 -3.45
CA GLY A 4 -0.82 13.77 -3.91
C GLY A 4 -1.92 14.01 -2.88
N CYS A 5 -2.88 14.87 -3.21
CA CYS A 5 -4.20 15.04 -2.57
C CYS A 5 -4.27 15.64 -1.15
N GLY A 6 -4.07 16.97 -1.07
CA GLY A 6 -4.65 17.81 -0.02
C GLY A 6 -5.84 18.63 -0.54
N GLN A 7 -6.90 18.77 0.27
CA GLN A 7 -7.97 19.74 0.02
C GLN A 7 -7.39 21.16 0.04
N GLY A 8 -7.33 21.85 -1.11
CA GLY A 8 -7.30 23.31 -1.23
C GLY A 8 -6.36 24.11 -0.31
N GLY A 9 -5.29 23.50 0.20
CA GLY A 9 -4.28 24.12 1.05
C GLY A 9 -2.94 24.19 0.33
N GLU A 10 -2.06 25.09 0.77
CA GLU A 10 -0.70 25.18 0.22
C GLU A 10 0.03 23.85 0.40
N ALA A 11 0.70 23.39 -0.66
CA ALA A 11 1.54 22.21 -0.60
C ALA A 11 2.65 22.42 0.44
N SER A 12 2.76 21.49 1.40
CA SER A 12 3.91 21.45 2.30
C SER A 12 5.10 20.84 1.59
N TRP A 13 6.25 21.49 1.69
CA TRP A 13 7.53 21.01 1.15
C TRP A 13 8.33 20.19 2.17
N LEU A 14 7.76 19.96 3.35
CA LEU A 14 8.40 19.24 4.43
C LEU A 14 8.17 17.74 4.30
N ILE A 15 9.26 16.98 4.37
CA ILE A 15 9.21 15.53 4.46
C ILE A 15 8.97 15.16 5.93
N GLY A 16 7.79 14.63 6.21
CA GLY A 16 7.42 14.17 7.55
C GLY A 16 8.07 12.82 7.91
N ASP A 17 8.12 11.91 6.95
CA ASP A 17 8.79 10.61 7.04
C ASP A 17 9.20 10.12 5.65
N GLN A 18 10.02 9.08 5.58
CA GLN A 18 10.33 8.39 4.32
C GLN A 18 9.14 7.58 3.83
N VAL A 19 8.98 7.53 2.51
CA VAL A 19 8.02 6.62 1.85
C VAL A 19 8.76 5.38 1.40
N GLU A 20 8.15 4.22 1.61
CA GLU A 20 8.82 2.94 1.41
C GLU A 20 8.09 2.03 0.43
N ILE A 21 8.85 1.09 -0.13
CA ILE A 21 8.34 -0.12 -0.74
C ILE A 21 8.94 -1.28 0.04
N ASN A 22 8.09 -1.99 0.78
CA ASN A 22 8.49 -3.11 1.61
C ASN A 22 8.14 -4.41 0.91
N PHE A 23 9.14 -5.23 0.65
CA PHE A 23 8.99 -6.55 0.02
C PHE A 23 9.20 -7.68 1.03
N LEU A 24 8.41 -8.74 0.88
CA LEU A 24 8.58 -10.01 1.56
C LEU A 24 8.52 -11.13 0.52
N ALA A 25 9.57 -11.94 0.44
CA ALA A 25 9.60 -13.15 -0.36
C ALA A 25 9.32 -14.37 0.53
N LEU A 26 8.33 -15.17 0.15
CA LEU A 26 8.01 -16.44 0.79
C LEU A 26 8.20 -17.57 -0.21
N GLN A 27 9.00 -18.57 0.14
CA GLN A 27 9.33 -19.66 -0.76
C GLN A 27 9.23 -20.99 -0.03
N LEU A 28 8.57 -21.96 -0.67
CA LEU A 28 8.68 -23.36 -0.31
C LEU A 28 9.83 -23.99 -1.09
N GLU A 29 10.53 -24.95 -0.49
CA GLU A 29 11.65 -25.62 -1.13
C GLU A 29 11.25 -26.19 -2.50
N GLY A 30 12.01 -25.82 -3.54
CA GLY A 30 11.77 -26.27 -4.92
C GLY A 30 10.67 -25.53 -5.69
N ASP A 31 10.02 -24.51 -5.13
CA ASP A 31 9.02 -23.68 -5.83
C ASP A 31 9.55 -22.26 -6.09
N LEU A 32 8.88 -21.51 -6.99
CA LEU A 32 9.12 -20.09 -7.17
C LEU A 32 8.58 -19.29 -5.96
N PRO A 33 9.28 -18.23 -5.52
CA PRO A 33 8.82 -17.40 -4.42
C PRO A 33 7.51 -16.68 -4.76
N VAL A 34 6.69 -16.46 -3.73
CA VAL A 34 5.59 -15.50 -3.71
C VAL A 34 6.10 -14.20 -3.10
N ILE A 35 5.86 -13.08 -3.78
CA ILE A 35 6.28 -11.75 -3.35
C ILE A 35 5.06 -10.99 -2.84
N LEU A 36 5.15 -10.51 -1.59
CA LEU A 36 4.21 -9.53 -1.05
C LEU A 36 4.90 -8.17 -1.02
N ALA A 37 4.26 -7.15 -1.59
CA ALA A 37 4.76 -5.78 -1.63
C ALA A 37 3.73 -4.83 -1.00
N SER A 38 4.16 -4.05 0.00
CA SER A 38 3.41 -2.92 0.54
C SER A 38 4.09 -1.62 0.12
N VAL A 39 3.34 -0.72 -0.51
CA VAL A 39 3.87 0.51 -1.12
C VAL A 39 3.18 1.73 -0.53
N ASP A 40 3.97 2.69 -0.05
CA ASP A 40 3.46 3.95 0.49
C ASP A 40 3.05 4.93 -0.60
N VAL A 41 1.88 4.67 -1.18
CA VAL A 41 1.22 5.51 -2.19
C VAL A 41 -0.28 5.48 -2.00
N LEU A 42 -0.98 6.42 -2.64
CA LEU A 42 -2.44 6.44 -2.64
C LEU A 42 -3.04 5.26 -3.43
N TYR A 43 -2.44 4.92 -4.57
CA TYR A 43 -2.87 3.82 -5.44
C TYR A 43 -1.65 3.18 -6.11
N ILE A 44 -1.75 1.87 -6.41
CA ILE A 44 -0.86 1.23 -7.37
C ILE A 44 -1.38 1.57 -8.78
N GLY A 45 -0.74 2.54 -9.42
CA GLY A 45 -1.02 2.88 -10.83
C GLY A 45 -0.32 1.93 -11.80
N PRO A 46 -0.72 1.90 -13.09
CA PRO A 46 -0.17 0.98 -14.08
C PRO A 46 1.35 1.10 -14.28
N LEU A 47 1.89 2.33 -14.19
CA LEU A 47 3.33 2.55 -14.33
C LEU A 47 4.12 1.93 -13.17
N LEU A 48 3.70 2.19 -11.93
CA LEU A 48 4.35 1.65 -10.75
C LEU A 48 4.20 0.13 -10.68
N GLU A 49 3.01 -0.41 -11.02
CA GLU A 49 2.82 -1.86 -11.13
C GLU A 49 3.79 -2.49 -12.12
N GLN A 50 3.92 -1.92 -13.31
CA GLN A 50 4.85 -2.42 -14.33
C GLN A 50 6.30 -2.36 -13.88
N MET A 51 6.70 -1.30 -13.17
CA MET A 51 8.05 -1.18 -12.61
C MET A 51 8.32 -2.30 -11.60
N ILE A 52 7.39 -2.54 -10.68
CA ILE A 52 7.52 -3.61 -9.67
C ILE A 52 7.54 -4.99 -10.33
N VAL A 53 6.63 -5.26 -11.28
CA VAL A 53 6.58 -6.57 -11.97
C VAL A 53 7.87 -6.83 -12.76
N ARG A 54 8.43 -5.81 -13.42
CA ARG A 54 9.69 -5.96 -14.17
C ARG A 54 10.91 -6.24 -13.30
N ALA A 55 10.88 -5.80 -12.04
CA ALA A 55 11.95 -6.05 -11.08
C ALA A 55 12.05 -7.52 -10.63
N PHE A 56 11.04 -8.35 -10.93
CA PHE A 56 11.06 -9.79 -10.64
C PHE A 56 11.03 -10.63 -11.93
N PRO A 57 12.08 -10.57 -12.76
CA PRO A 57 12.11 -11.31 -14.02
C PRO A 57 11.98 -12.81 -13.76
N GLY A 58 11.08 -13.47 -14.49
CA GLY A 58 10.86 -14.91 -14.36
C GLY A 58 9.80 -15.32 -13.34
N LEU A 59 9.31 -14.40 -12.50
CA LEU A 59 8.11 -14.64 -11.70
C LEU A 59 6.85 -14.32 -12.50
N PRO A 60 5.87 -15.24 -12.57
CA PRO A 60 4.58 -14.93 -13.17
C PRO A 60 3.83 -13.92 -12.29
N ARG A 61 3.01 -13.04 -12.89
CA ARG A 61 2.32 -11.93 -12.20
C ARG A 61 1.50 -12.41 -11.00
N GLU A 62 0.97 -13.63 -11.06
CA GLU A 62 0.16 -14.28 -10.04
C GLU A 62 0.95 -14.60 -8.76
N ARG A 63 2.28 -14.62 -8.82
CA ARG A 63 3.17 -14.76 -7.66
C ARG A 63 3.46 -13.44 -6.97
N LEU A 64 2.96 -12.31 -7.50
CA LEU A 64 3.16 -10.99 -6.91
C LEU A 64 1.83 -10.47 -6.35
N PHE A 65 1.82 -10.11 -5.07
CA PHE A 65 0.74 -9.37 -4.45
C PHE A 65 1.24 -7.98 -4.10
N ILE A 66 0.69 -6.94 -4.73
CA ILE A 66 1.15 -5.56 -4.57
C ILE A 66 -0.01 -4.73 -4.03
N ALA A 67 0.18 -4.11 -2.87
CA ALA A 67 -0.82 -3.30 -2.20
C ALA A 67 -0.29 -1.88 -1.91
N ALA A 68 -1.17 -0.89 -2.06
CA ALA A 68 -0.91 0.48 -1.61
C ALA A 68 -1.43 0.67 -0.18
N THR A 69 -0.70 1.41 0.66
CA THR A 69 -1.15 1.78 2.01
C THR A 69 -2.26 2.85 2.00
N HIS A 70 -2.55 3.41 0.83
CA HIS A 70 -3.55 4.46 0.63
C HIS A 70 -3.22 5.77 1.36
N THR A 71 -1.94 6.07 1.52
CA THR A 71 -1.49 7.34 2.08
C THR A 71 -1.72 8.50 1.13
N HIS A 72 -2.16 9.63 1.69
CA HIS A 72 -2.32 10.93 1.01
C HIS A 72 -1.06 11.81 1.12
N ALA A 73 0.04 11.29 1.66
CA ALA A 73 1.26 12.06 1.91
C ALA A 73 2.43 11.68 0.98
N ALA A 74 2.20 10.80 0.00
CA ALA A 74 3.21 10.36 -0.95
C ALA A 74 3.17 11.16 -2.27
N PRO A 75 4.28 11.23 -3.03
CA PRO A 75 4.28 11.75 -4.38
C PRO A 75 3.29 11.00 -5.28
N MET A 76 2.64 11.74 -6.19
CA MET A 76 1.78 11.11 -7.20
C MET A 76 2.63 10.23 -8.13
N THR A 77 2.17 9.01 -8.42
CA THR A 77 2.88 8.07 -9.32
C THR A 77 2.03 7.61 -10.50
N ASP A 78 0.76 8.03 -10.55
CA ASP A 78 -0.21 7.55 -11.53
C ASP A 78 -0.77 8.68 -12.41
N PRO A 79 -0.30 8.84 -13.66
CA PRO A 79 -0.78 9.90 -14.55
C PRO A 79 -2.23 9.70 -15.00
N THR A 80 -2.84 8.52 -14.76
CA THR A 80 -4.23 8.25 -15.15
C THR A 80 -5.26 8.96 -14.24
N LYS A 81 -4.80 9.59 -13.15
CA LYS A 81 -5.64 10.30 -12.17
C LYS A 81 -5.24 11.77 -12.05
N PRO A 82 -5.36 12.57 -13.12
CA PRO A 82 -4.83 13.94 -13.17
C PRO A 82 -5.49 14.89 -12.17
N THR A 83 -6.70 14.59 -11.70
CA THR A 83 -7.39 15.39 -10.67
C THR A 83 -6.80 15.22 -9.27
N LEU A 84 -5.87 14.28 -9.07
CA LEU A 84 -5.25 13.95 -7.80
C LEU A 84 -3.79 14.43 -7.69
N GLY A 85 -3.28 15.06 -8.75
CA GLY A 85 -1.90 15.55 -8.87
C GLY A 85 -1.22 15.02 -10.13
N SER A 86 -0.02 15.52 -10.41
CA SER A 86 0.83 15.08 -11.52
C SER A 86 2.06 14.35 -11.00
N PRO A 87 2.47 13.21 -11.60
CA PRO A 87 3.73 12.58 -11.24
C PRO A 87 4.93 13.52 -11.48
N ASP A 88 5.90 13.45 -10.59
CA ASP A 88 7.17 14.18 -10.73
C ASP A 88 8.16 13.34 -11.56
N ASP A 89 8.56 13.84 -12.73
CA ASP A 89 9.42 13.10 -13.68
C ASP A 89 10.76 12.65 -13.07
N ARG A 90 11.33 13.49 -12.18
CA ARG A 90 12.59 13.15 -11.52
C ARG A 90 12.39 12.03 -10.51
N TYR A 91 11.32 12.08 -9.72
CA TYR A 91 10.97 10.98 -8.82
C TYR A 91 10.74 9.69 -9.59
N MET A 92 9.88 9.74 -10.62
CA MET A 92 9.50 8.58 -11.43
C MET A 92 10.69 7.94 -12.17
N SER A 93 11.68 8.74 -12.62
CA SER A 93 12.87 8.21 -13.29
C SER A 93 13.84 7.49 -12.35
N THR A 94 13.78 7.74 -11.04
CA THR A 94 14.64 7.05 -10.05
C THR A 94 14.04 5.80 -9.44
N LEU A 95 12.72 5.61 -9.57
CA LEU A 95 12.02 4.48 -8.97
C LEU A 95 12.46 3.11 -9.53
N PRO A 96 12.58 2.90 -10.86
CA PRO A 96 12.91 1.60 -11.40
C PRO A 96 14.20 1.01 -10.81
N GLU A 97 15.29 1.78 -10.82
CA GLU A 97 16.59 1.35 -10.29
C GLU A 97 16.52 0.99 -8.79
N ARG A 98 15.76 1.75 -8.00
CA ARG A 98 15.60 1.48 -6.56
C ARG A 98 14.79 0.21 -6.31
N ILE A 99 13.73 0.00 -7.08
CA ILE A 99 12.87 -1.18 -6.99
C ILE A 99 13.64 -2.41 -7.44
N GLU A 100 14.36 -2.34 -8.56
CA GLU A 100 15.20 -3.42 -9.08
C GLU A 100 16.28 -3.80 -8.07
N ARG A 101 17.01 -2.83 -7.52
CA ARG A 101 18.03 -3.10 -6.49
C ARG A 101 17.43 -3.75 -5.23
N ALA A 102 16.23 -3.34 -4.81
CA ALA A 102 15.57 -3.94 -3.66
C ALA A 102 15.10 -5.38 -3.96
N ALA A 103 14.62 -5.64 -5.18
CA ALA A 103 14.22 -6.97 -5.63
C ALA A 103 15.42 -7.92 -5.76
N ASP A 104 16.52 -7.45 -6.36
CA ASP A 104 17.77 -8.21 -6.49
C ASP A 104 18.28 -8.61 -5.11
N HIS A 105 18.37 -7.64 -4.18
CA HIS A 105 18.79 -7.92 -2.81
C HIS A 105 17.85 -8.91 -2.13
N LEU A 106 16.53 -8.73 -2.23
CA LEU A 106 15.56 -9.64 -1.62
C LEU A 106 15.74 -11.10 -2.07
N LEU A 107 16.09 -11.31 -3.34
CA LEU A 107 16.18 -12.64 -3.95
C LEU A 107 17.56 -13.31 -3.81
N GLU A 108 18.54 -12.65 -3.19
CA GLU A 108 19.81 -13.31 -2.88
C GLU A 108 19.59 -14.48 -1.90
N ASP A 109 20.07 -15.68 -2.24
CA ASP A 109 19.92 -16.89 -1.42
C ASP A 109 20.35 -16.68 0.04
N SER A 110 21.36 -15.83 0.28
CA SER A 110 21.84 -15.50 1.64
C SER A 110 20.84 -14.74 2.51
N ASN A 111 19.78 -14.17 1.91
CA ASN A 111 18.75 -13.43 2.62
C ASN A 111 17.54 -14.30 3.00
N TYR A 112 17.45 -15.52 2.45
CA TYR A 112 16.44 -16.49 2.85
C TYR A 112 16.77 -17.12 4.20
N ARG A 113 15.73 -17.35 4.99
CA ARG A 113 15.81 -18.01 6.29
C ARG A 113 14.67 -19.00 6.43
N SER A 114 14.92 -20.12 7.11
CA SER A 114 13.85 -21.01 7.55
C SER A 114 13.01 -20.30 8.61
N VAL A 115 11.72 -20.17 8.32
CA VAL A 115 10.76 -19.51 9.21
C VAL A 115 9.51 -20.36 9.36
N THR A 116 8.91 -20.30 10.54
CA THR A 116 7.53 -20.71 10.73
C THR A 116 6.61 -19.52 10.48
N LEU A 117 5.68 -19.65 9.53
CA LEU A 117 4.62 -18.66 9.31
C LEU A 117 3.44 -18.91 10.25
N LYS A 118 3.04 -17.86 10.97
CA LYS A 118 1.86 -17.85 11.84
C LYS A 118 0.88 -16.79 11.36
N ALA A 119 -0.40 -17.12 11.35
CA ALA A 119 -1.47 -16.17 11.11
C ALA A 119 -2.27 -15.95 12.39
N ALA A 120 -2.47 -14.69 12.75
CA ALA A 120 -3.27 -14.29 13.89
C ALA A 120 -4.32 -13.27 13.47
N ARG A 121 -5.43 -13.24 14.21
CA ARG A 121 -6.49 -12.25 14.04
C ARG A 121 -6.78 -11.60 15.38
N GLY A 122 -6.84 -10.28 15.38
CA GLY A 122 -7.24 -9.46 16.51
C GLY A 122 -8.34 -8.48 16.12
N TYR A 123 -8.76 -7.69 17.11
CA TYR A 123 -9.73 -6.62 16.94
C TYR A 123 -9.16 -5.36 17.59
N GLY A 124 -9.38 -4.19 17.00
CA GLY A 124 -9.00 -2.92 17.60
C GLY A 124 -9.92 -1.81 17.12
N GLU A 125 -10.29 -0.87 17.99
CA GLU A 125 -11.14 0.28 17.67
C GLU A 125 -10.32 1.36 16.95
N HIS A 126 -10.11 1.17 15.65
CA HIS A 126 -9.11 1.93 14.88
C HIS A 126 -9.71 2.78 13.76
N SER A 127 -11.03 2.66 13.53
CA SER A 127 -11.69 3.36 12.43
C SER A 127 -13.02 3.96 12.84
N ILE A 128 -13.47 4.96 12.08
CA ILE A 128 -14.81 5.55 12.21
C ILE A 128 -15.43 5.58 10.83
N ASN A 129 -16.66 5.06 10.71
CA ASN A 129 -17.40 5.18 9.47
C ASN A 129 -17.65 6.66 9.16
N ARG A 130 -17.26 7.13 7.97
CA ARG A 130 -17.39 8.54 7.55
C ARG A 130 -18.67 8.86 6.77
N ARG A 131 -19.67 7.98 6.82
CA ARG A 131 -20.94 8.08 6.10
C ARG A 131 -22.10 8.02 7.09
N ARG A 132 -22.82 9.13 7.18
CA ARG A 132 -23.96 9.28 8.08
C ARG A 132 -25.22 9.53 7.27
N TRP A 133 -26.22 8.66 7.43
CA TRP A 133 -27.54 8.91 6.87
C TRP A 133 -28.17 10.11 7.58
N LYS A 134 -28.72 11.04 6.80
CA LYS A 134 -29.52 12.15 7.30
C LYS A 134 -30.93 12.01 6.72
N GLU A 135 -31.90 11.86 7.60
CA GLU A 135 -33.32 11.87 7.22
C GLU A 135 -33.67 13.20 6.54
N GLY A 136 -34.50 13.12 5.50
CA GLY A 136 -35.05 14.29 4.84
C GLY A 136 -36.13 14.97 5.67
N THR A 137 -36.43 16.22 5.36
CA THR A 137 -37.61 16.91 5.89
C THR A 137 -38.85 16.62 5.02
N SER A 138 -40.04 17.02 5.46
CA SER A 138 -41.27 16.81 4.67
C SER A 138 -41.14 17.34 3.23
N GLY A 139 -41.12 16.42 2.26
CA GLY A 139 -40.97 16.70 0.84
C GLY A 139 -39.55 16.53 0.27
N GLU A 140 -38.55 16.27 1.11
CA GLU A 140 -37.17 16.04 0.68
C GLU A 140 -36.73 14.59 0.99
N PRO A 141 -36.04 13.90 0.07
CA PRO A 141 -35.46 12.59 0.36
C PRO A 141 -34.30 12.72 1.37
N GLY A 142 -34.10 11.66 2.17
CA GLY A 142 -32.88 11.53 2.97
C GLY A 142 -31.64 11.41 2.09
N PHE A 143 -30.47 11.72 2.65
CA PHE A 143 -29.21 11.67 1.93
C PHE A 143 -28.05 11.19 2.79
N MET A 144 -26.98 10.74 2.13
CA MET A 144 -25.76 10.30 2.78
C MET A 144 -24.77 11.48 2.95
N ASP A 145 -24.52 11.89 4.19
CA ASP A 145 -23.60 12.97 4.54
C ASP A 145 -22.17 12.44 4.76
N ARG A 146 -21.15 13.23 4.40
CA ARG A 146 -19.72 12.91 4.60
C ARG A 146 -19.26 13.36 5.99
N LYS A 147 -19.84 12.77 7.03
CA LYS A 147 -19.52 13.09 8.43
C LYS A 147 -19.22 11.83 9.24
N PRO A 148 -18.44 11.96 10.34
CA PRO A 148 -18.24 10.87 11.27
C PRO A 148 -19.56 10.26 11.75
N ASN A 149 -19.63 8.93 11.71
CA ASN A 149 -20.72 8.10 12.17
C ASN A 149 -20.14 6.99 13.07
N PRO A 150 -19.93 7.27 14.37
CA PRO A 150 -19.36 6.30 15.30
C PRO A 150 -20.22 5.05 15.51
N LYS A 151 -21.51 5.08 15.10
CA LYS A 151 -22.43 3.94 15.13
C LYS A 151 -22.54 3.22 13.78
N GLY A 152 -21.88 3.73 12.76
CA GLY A 152 -21.86 3.13 11.43
C GLY A 152 -20.97 1.89 11.41
N PRO A 153 -21.18 0.97 10.46
CA PRO A 153 -20.38 -0.25 10.39
C PRO A 153 -18.92 0.08 10.03
N THR A 154 -18.01 -0.60 10.68
CA THR A 154 -16.57 -0.61 10.42
C THR A 154 -16.09 -2.05 10.47
N ASP A 155 -14.97 -2.35 9.82
CA ASP A 155 -14.28 -3.62 10.01
C ASP A 155 -13.12 -3.39 10.97
N GLU A 156 -13.31 -3.79 12.23
CA GLU A 156 -12.30 -3.66 13.28
C GLU A 156 -11.32 -4.84 13.29
N THR A 157 -11.40 -5.74 12.31
CA THR A 157 -10.57 -6.94 12.23
C THR A 157 -9.16 -6.59 11.77
N ILE A 158 -8.16 -6.99 12.55
CA ILE A 158 -6.76 -6.88 12.20
C ILE A 158 -6.22 -8.29 11.97
N THR A 159 -5.63 -8.55 10.81
CA THR A 159 -4.97 -9.82 10.50
C THR A 159 -3.46 -9.60 10.42
N VAL A 160 -2.71 -10.44 11.12
CA VAL A 160 -1.23 -10.40 11.16
C VAL A 160 -0.69 -11.72 10.63
N LEU A 161 0.23 -11.63 9.67
CA LEU A 161 1.07 -12.73 9.26
C LEU A 161 2.47 -12.50 9.87
N GLU A 162 2.91 -13.42 10.70
CA GLU A 162 4.20 -13.36 11.39
C GLU A 162 5.12 -14.45 10.84
N ALA A 163 6.33 -14.07 10.44
CA ALA A 163 7.40 -15.00 10.08
C ALA A 163 8.38 -15.10 11.26
N VAL A 164 8.42 -16.28 11.91
CA VAL A 164 9.25 -16.53 13.09
C VAL A 164 10.47 -17.34 12.67
N ASP A 165 11.66 -16.77 12.85
CA ASP A 165 12.96 -17.43 12.61
C ASP A 165 13.10 -18.66 13.54
N GLU A 166 13.36 -19.83 12.96
CA GLU A 166 13.53 -21.08 13.71
C GLU A 166 14.78 -21.08 14.61
N GLY A 167 15.71 -20.14 14.40
CA GLY A 167 16.94 -19.99 15.18
C GLY A 167 16.85 -19.07 16.41
N ARG A 168 15.67 -18.51 16.73
CA ARG A 168 15.48 -17.65 17.92
C ARG A 168 14.44 -18.25 18.88
N TYR A 169 14.90 -19.15 19.75
CA TYR A 169 14.29 -19.48 21.03
C TYR A 169 15.19 -19.04 22.17
#